data_AF-A0A8E0WTT1-F1
#
_entry.id   AF-A0A8E0WTT1-F1
#
_cell.length_a   1.000
_cell.length_b   1.000
_cell.length_c   1.000
_cell.angle_alpha   90.00
_cell.angle_beta   90.00
_cell.angle_gamma   90.00
#
_symmetry.space_group_name_H-M   'P 1'
#
loop_
_entity.id
_entity.type
_entity.pdbx_description
1 polymer ?
#
loop_
_entity_poly.entity_id
_entity_poly.type
_entity_poly.pdbx_seq_one_letter_code
_entity_poly.pdbx_strand_id
1 'polypeptide(L)'
;MRLPILKGVYADAVADFVESPPVNREPVIVETGLSDGYLRIAPGITALSQGDGPDRGGISWNGACYRVIGTKFVSVASNGTVTVLGDVGTGGPCWFDYSFDQLAIGSGGRMYYWNGTTLIQITDPDLGEALDGIWIDGRFMTTDGEFLVVTELNNPMAVDPLKYGSAEEDPDRVVGLIKVRGEVYAINRYTIENFANTGSTGFPFARNSGALIPYGMVGVKAKAPLLQTFAFVGSARGEALGVYLAGNGDAQKISTKYVDDALAALTDEEAEAIQCEARVDADEQRFLVHLPDKTLVYYANASQRTQGKVWTIFASGVNADQAYRGRNGVLAYGKFIVGDNDGNIGYIDGTTAKHFGEVAGWRIDTALIFNENGRGIINAVELTGLPGRAAINSEPRTFMSWTIDGLNWSQERAISTGRAGETSVRMQWRPNIRFNQWIGLRFRGADEGRAAFARLDAAVQPLGA
;
A
#
# COMPACT_ATOMS: atom_id res chain seq x y z
N MET A 1 -15.42 -29.35 9.96
CA MET A 1 -14.33 -29.01 9.02
C MET A 1 -13.75 -27.67 9.41
N ARG A 2 -12.41 -27.56 9.48
CA ARG A 2 -11.72 -26.29 9.73
C ARG A 2 -11.38 -25.65 8.38
N LEU A 3 -11.60 -24.35 8.25
CA LEU A 3 -11.37 -23.62 7.00
C LEU A 3 -10.27 -22.56 7.19
N PRO A 4 -9.38 -22.38 6.20
CA PRO A 4 -8.39 -21.31 6.23
C PRO A 4 -9.09 -19.94 6.10
N ILE A 5 -8.62 -18.95 6.86
CA ILE A 5 -9.13 -17.57 6.82
C ILE A 5 -8.17 -16.63 6.08
N LEU A 6 -6.89 -16.99 5.98
CA LEU A 6 -5.86 -16.16 5.36
C LEU A 6 -6.02 -16.02 3.84
N LYS A 7 -6.74 -16.93 3.19
CA LYS A 7 -7.00 -16.92 1.74
C LYS A 7 -8.41 -17.41 1.44
N GLY A 8 -9.21 -16.54 0.81
CA GLY A 8 -10.52 -16.88 0.28
C GLY A 8 -10.49 -17.19 -1.22
N VAL A 9 -11.54 -17.82 -1.74
CA VAL A 9 -11.74 -18.02 -3.18
C VAL A 9 -13.21 -17.74 -3.52
N TYR A 10 -13.46 -17.06 -4.62
CA TYR A 10 -14.80 -16.91 -5.20
C TYR A 10 -14.77 -17.22 -6.71
N ALA A 11 -15.93 -17.53 -7.29
CA ALA A 11 -16.04 -17.66 -8.74
C ALA A 11 -16.46 -16.31 -9.34
N ASP A 12 -15.81 -15.90 -10.42
CA ASP A 12 -16.13 -14.65 -11.11
C ASP A 12 -17.17 -14.84 -12.24
N ALA A 13 -17.59 -13.73 -12.84
CA ALA A 13 -18.59 -13.70 -13.92
C ALA A 13 -18.12 -14.37 -15.23
N VAL A 14 -16.82 -14.68 -15.35
CA VAL A 14 -16.20 -15.35 -16.51
C VAL A 14 -15.95 -16.83 -16.21
N ALA A 15 -16.46 -17.34 -15.08
CA ALA A 15 -16.32 -18.71 -14.61
C ALA A 15 -14.87 -19.12 -14.26
N ASP A 16 -14.05 -18.17 -13.78
CA ASP A 16 -12.74 -18.42 -13.20
C ASP A 16 -12.81 -18.44 -11.65
N PHE A 17 -11.92 -19.21 -11.01
CA PHE A 17 -11.77 -19.21 -9.56
C PHE A 17 -10.67 -18.23 -9.16
N VAL A 18 -11.06 -17.12 -8.56
CA VAL A 18 -10.15 -16.02 -8.21
C VAL A 18 -9.92 -15.99 -6.69
N GLU A 19 -8.68 -15.74 -6.29
CA GLU A 19 -8.32 -15.46 -4.89
C GLU A 19 -9.10 -14.22 -4.41
N SER A 20 -9.68 -14.28 -3.20
CA SER A 20 -10.28 -13.11 -2.53
C SER A 20 -9.39 -12.68 -1.38
N PRO A 21 -8.59 -11.61 -1.54
CA PRO A 21 -7.86 -11.02 -0.43
C PRO A 21 -8.83 -10.48 0.64
N PRO A 22 -8.53 -10.65 1.94
CA PRO A 22 -9.28 -9.99 2.99
C PRO A 22 -9.28 -8.46 2.83
N VAL A 23 -10.41 -7.81 3.11
CA VAL A 23 -10.57 -6.36 3.05
C VAL A 23 -10.58 -5.79 4.46
N ASN A 24 -9.74 -4.78 4.72
CA ASN A 24 -9.54 -4.11 6.02
C ASN A 24 -9.26 -5.07 7.17
N ARG A 25 -8.50 -6.14 6.88
CA ARG A 25 -8.07 -7.15 7.83
C ARG A 25 -6.60 -7.46 7.65
N GLU A 26 -5.79 -7.26 8.69
CA GLU A 26 -4.35 -7.55 8.64
C GLU A 26 -4.07 -8.97 9.13
N PRO A 27 -3.25 -9.75 8.40
CA PRO A 27 -2.72 -11.02 8.88
C PRO A 27 -1.67 -10.81 9.96
N VAL A 28 -1.77 -11.59 11.02
CA VAL A 28 -0.74 -11.71 12.05
C VAL A 28 -0.37 -13.18 12.15
N ILE A 29 0.88 -13.49 11.83
CA ILE A 29 1.42 -14.85 11.85
C ILE A 29 2.05 -15.11 13.21
N VAL A 30 1.26 -15.68 14.12
CA VAL A 30 1.65 -16.09 15.46
C VAL A 30 0.96 -17.41 15.75
N GLU A 31 1.72 -18.42 16.19
CA GLU A 31 1.16 -19.70 16.62
C GLU A 31 0.44 -19.51 17.95
N THR A 32 -0.89 -19.60 17.92
CA THR A 32 -1.75 -19.38 19.10
C THR A 32 -2.19 -20.67 19.77
N GLY A 33 -1.84 -21.83 19.21
CA GLY A 33 -2.44 -23.13 19.52
C GLY A 33 -3.85 -23.33 18.94
N LEU A 34 -4.56 -22.25 18.57
CA LEU A 34 -5.82 -22.31 17.81
C LEU A 34 -5.55 -22.37 16.30
N SER A 35 -4.55 -21.63 15.85
CA SER A 35 -4.12 -21.50 14.45
C SER A 35 -2.70 -20.93 14.34
N ASP A 36 -2.12 -21.07 13.14
CA ASP A 36 -0.78 -20.59 12.77
C ASP A 36 -0.76 -19.05 12.54
N GLY A 37 -1.93 -18.41 12.62
CA GLY A 37 -2.10 -16.97 12.49
C GLY A 37 -3.57 -16.56 12.62
N TYR A 38 -3.80 -15.26 12.71
CA TYR A 38 -5.15 -14.69 12.85
C TYR A 38 -5.28 -13.39 12.03
N LEU A 39 -6.52 -12.98 11.75
CA LEU A 39 -6.84 -11.70 11.13
C LEU A 39 -7.28 -10.70 12.19
N ARG A 40 -6.54 -9.60 12.34
CA ARG A 40 -6.99 -8.43 13.12
C ARG A 40 -7.62 -7.40 12.21
N ILE A 41 -8.37 -6.46 12.78
CA ILE A 41 -8.87 -5.32 12.01
C ILE A 41 -7.70 -4.44 11.57
N ALA A 42 -7.78 -3.89 10.36
CA ALA A 42 -6.82 -2.87 9.93
C ALA A 42 -6.89 -1.64 10.86
N PRO A 43 -5.75 -1.02 11.20
CA PRO A 43 -5.73 0.23 11.93
C PRO A 43 -6.55 1.31 11.21
N GLY A 44 -7.37 2.03 11.96
CA GLY A 44 -8.09 3.19 11.45
C GLY A 44 -7.20 4.43 11.36
N ILE A 45 -7.83 5.56 11.08
CA ILE A 45 -7.19 6.88 10.96
C ILE A 45 -7.93 7.85 11.87
N THR A 46 -7.24 8.34 12.90
CA THR A 46 -7.77 9.38 13.78
C THR A 46 -7.43 10.74 13.21
N ALA A 47 -8.45 11.60 13.06
CA ALA A 47 -8.27 12.95 12.53
C ALA A 47 -7.42 13.81 13.47
N LEU A 48 -6.52 14.61 12.88
CA LEU A 48 -5.58 15.46 13.58
C LEU A 48 -5.83 16.93 13.24
N SER A 49 -6.00 17.22 11.95
CA SER A 49 -6.30 18.55 11.42
C SER A 49 -6.83 18.46 9.99
N GLN A 50 -7.14 19.60 9.40
CA GLN A 50 -7.54 19.72 8.00
C GLN A 50 -6.70 20.82 7.36
N GLY A 51 -6.21 20.57 6.16
CA GLY A 51 -5.50 21.54 5.32
C GLY A 51 -6.31 21.90 4.07
N ASP A 52 -5.80 22.90 3.34
CA ASP A 52 -6.50 23.50 2.20
C ASP A 52 -6.09 22.84 0.87
N GLY A 53 -6.56 21.61 0.63
CA GLY A 53 -6.40 20.90 -0.65
C GLY A 53 -5.84 19.48 -0.50
N PRO A 54 -5.67 18.74 -1.61
CA PRO A 54 -5.25 17.34 -1.57
C PRO A 54 -3.85 17.20 -0.99
N ASP A 55 -3.65 16.14 -0.22
CA ASP A 55 -2.33 15.74 0.20
C ASP A 55 -1.48 15.24 -0.99
N ARG A 56 -0.27 15.78 -1.13
CA ARG A 56 0.64 15.46 -2.24
C ARG A 56 1.93 14.78 -1.79
N GLY A 57 2.06 14.43 -0.51
CA GLY A 57 3.22 13.72 0.01
C GLY A 57 3.87 14.41 1.19
N GLY A 58 4.79 13.71 1.85
CA GLY A 58 5.54 14.27 2.96
C GLY A 58 6.74 13.44 3.37
N ILE A 59 7.49 13.98 4.32
CA ILE A 59 8.73 13.40 4.85
C ILE A 59 8.94 13.83 6.30
N SER A 60 9.72 13.03 7.04
CA SER A 60 10.21 13.39 8.36
C SER A 60 11.61 13.95 8.22
N TRP A 61 11.84 15.17 8.69
CA TRP A 61 13.17 15.82 8.67
C TRP A 61 13.39 16.55 9.98
N ASN A 62 14.57 16.38 10.60
CA ASN A 62 14.93 16.98 11.89
C ASN A 62 13.86 16.77 12.99
N GLY A 63 13.23 15.60 13.01
CA GLY A 63 12.20 15.24 14.00
C GLY A 63 10.83 15.89 13.79
N ALA A 64 10.63 16.63 12.69
CA ALA A 64 9.36 17.24 12.34
C ALA A 64 8.74 16.63 11.07
N CYS A 65 7.42 16.64 11.00
CA CYS A 65 6.68 16.20 9.83
C CYS A 65 6.50 17.37 8.86
N TYR A 66 7.03 17.25 7.64
CA TYR A 66 6.88 18.20 6.56
C TYR A 66 6.06 17.57 5.43
N ARG A 67 5.10 18.32 4.87
CA ARG A 67 4.18 17.80 3.86
C ARG A 67 3.81 18.89 2.85
N VAL A 68 3.30 18.50 1.69
CA VAL A 68 2.67 19.42 0.74
C VAL A 68 1.19 19.14 0.68
N ILE A 69 0.37 20.17 0.90
CA ILE A 69 -1.09 20.11 0.88
C ILE A 69 -1.59 21.18 -0.08
N GLY A 70 -2.33 20.76 -1.12
CA GLY A 70 -2.70 21.64 -2.22
C GLY A 70 -1.45 22.22 -2.91
N THR A 71 -1.22 23.53 -2.78
CA THR A 71 0.00 24.20 -3.26
C THR A 71 0.98 24.54 -2.16
N LYS A 72 0.62 24.34 -0.89
CA LYS A 72 1.38 24.84 0.26
C LYS A 72 2.33 23.79 0.80
N PHE A 73 3.57 24.18 1.04
CA PHE A 73 4.51 23.43 1.85
C PHE A 73 4.27 23.77 3.33
N VAL A 74 4.05 22.75 4.15
CA VAL A 74 3.63 22.90 5.55
C VAL A 74 4.46 22.02 6.49
N SER A 75 4.59 22.46 7.74
CA SER A 75 4.95 21.56 8.85
C SER A 75 3.71 21.21 9.66
N VAL A 76 3.66 19.97 10.15
CA VAL A 76 2.59 19.46 11.01
C VAL A 76 3.19 19.11 12.35
N ALA A 77 2.81 19.85 13.40
CA ALA A 77 3.26 19.58 14.76
C ALA A 77 2.57 18.34 15.36
N SER A 78 3.11 17.80 16.46
CA SER A 78 2.60 16.58 17.11
C SER A 78 1.14 16.68 17.57
N ASN A 79 0.69 17.90 17.90
CA ASN A 79 -0.68 18.24 18.31
C ASN A 79 -1.64 18.52 17.13
N GLY A 80 -1.16 18.48 15.89
CA GLY A 80 -1.96 18.80 14.70
C GLY A 80 -1.92 20.23 14.21
N THR A 81 -1.20 21.13 14.87
CA THR A 81 -1.03 22.49 14.35
C THR A 81 -0.29 22.45 13.02
N VAL A 82 -0.94 22.92 11.96
CA VAL A 82 -0.38 23.06 10.62
C VAL A 82 0.19 24.47 10.47
N THR A 83 1.46 24.58 10.09
CA THR A 83 2.11 25.87 9.81
C THR A 83 2.52 25.93 8.34
N VAL A 84 2.07 26.96 7.63
CA VAL A 84 2.46 27.17 6.22
C VAL A 84 3.85 27.78 6.16
N LEU A 85 4.74 27.13 5.40
CA LEU A 85 6.15 27.51 5.25
C LEU A 85 6.45 28.14 3.89
N GLY A 86 5.62 27.86 2.88
CA GLY A 86 5.75 28.45 1.56
C GLY A 86 4.77 27.85 0.55
N ASP A 87 4.93 28.23 -0.72
CA ASP A 87 4.16 27.74 -1.84
C ASP A 87 5.08 27.02 -2.83
N VAL A 88 4.70 25.81 -3.25
CA VAL A 88 5.42 24.97 -4.22
C VAL A 88 4.65 24.81 -5.53
N GLY A 89 3.59 25.59 -5.71
CA GLY A 89 2.69 25.61 -6.86
C GLY A 89 1.79 24.37 -6.96
N THR A 90 0.96 24.36 -8.01
CA THR A 90 0.12 23.22 -8.37
C THR A 90 0.94 22.09 -9.00
N GLY A 91 0.39 20.88 -9.00
CA GLY A 91 0.99 19.71 -9.65
C GLY A 91 0.45 18.39 -9.07
N GLY A 92 1.02 17.28 -9.54
CA GLY A 92 0.76 15.94 -9.01
C GLY A 92 1.51 15.64 -7.71
N PRO A 93 1.67 14.36 -7.34
CA PRO A 93 2.42 13.95 -6.15
C PRO A 93 3.82 14.54 -6.12
N CYS A 94 4.27 14.92 -4.92
CA CYS A 94 5.59 15.46 -4.68
C CYS A 94 6.57 14.36 -4.29
N TRP A 95 7.86 14.60 -4.55
CA TRP A 95 8.96 13.81 -4.00
C TRP A 95 9.75 14.66 -3.00
N PHE A 96 10.39 13.98 -2.06
CA PHE A 96 11.14 14.61 -0.98
C PHE A 96 12.38 13.78 -0.72
N ASP A 97 13.51 14.45 -0.53
CA ASP A 97 14.71 13.86 0.04
C ASP A 97 15.49 14.98 0.75
N TYR A 98 16.49 14.66 1.56
CA TYR A 98 17.23 15.68 2.31
C TYR A 98 18.72 15.40 2.40
N SER A 99 19.48 16.49 2.46
CA SER A 99 20.85 16.52 2.93
C SER A 99 20.87 16.84 4.44
N PHE A 100 22.06 17.10 4.98
CA PHE A 100 22.22 17.53 6.38
C PHE A 100 21.58 18.91 6.66
N ASP A 101 21.53 19.78 5.66
CA ASP A 101 21.20 21.20 5.79
C ASP A 101 20.00 21.64 4.95
N GLN A 102 19.58 20.82 3.98
CA GLN A 102 18.52 21.16 3.04
C GLN A 102 17.54 20.00 2.84
N LEU A 103 16.25 20.32 2.89
CA LEU A 103 15.18 19.45 2.45
C LEU A 103 14.82 19.82 1.01
N ALA A 104 15.04 18.89 0.08
CA ALA A 104 14.61 19.01 -1.30
C ALA A 104 13.13 18.61 -1.46
N ILE A 105 12.41 19.37 -2.26
CA ILE A 105 10.99 19.17 -2.54
C ILE A 105 10.80 19.28 -4.05
N GLY A 106 10.36 18.20 -4.68
CA GLY A 106 9.90 18.21 -6.06
C GLY A 106 8.41 18.44 -6.16
N SER A 107 7.97 19.42 -6.96
CA SER A 107 6.55 19.73 -7.16
C SER A 107 6.28 20.23 -8.58
N GLY A 108 5.54 19.42 -9.35
CA GLY A 108 5.10 19.78 -10.70
C GLY A 108 6.26 20.16 -11.62
N GLY A 109 7.28 19.29 -11.70
CA GLY A 109 8.49 19.50 -12.51
C GLY A 109 9.50 20.50 -11.94
N ARG A 110 9.22 21.14 -10.80
CA ARG A 110 10.12 22.11 -10.15
C ARG A 110 10.77 21.51 -8.91
N MET A 111 11.97 21.97 -8.58
CA MET A 111 12.68 21.62 -7.35
C MET A 111 12.84 22.84 -6.44
N TYR A 112 12.63 22.63 -5.15
CA TYR A 112 12.78 23.64 -4.10
C TYR A 112 13.68 23.10 -2.99
N TYR A 113 14.37 24.00 -2.28
CA TYR A 113 15.03 23.69 -1.01
C TYR A 113 14.38 24.44 0.15
N TRP A 114 14.29 23.73 1.27
CA TRP A 114 13.97 24.27 2.57
C TRP A 114 15.15 24.08 3.51
N ASN A 115 15.71 25.17 4.03
CA ASN A 115 16.85 25.15 4.95
C ASN A 115 16.46 25.26 6.45
N GLY A 116 15.16 25.12 6.76
CA GLY A 116 14.63 25.34 8.10
C GLY A 116 14.07 26.74 8.35
N THR A 117 14.35 27.72 7.48
CA THR A 117 13.86 29.10 7.60
C THR A 117 13.24 29.64 6.32
N THR A 118 13.83 29.34 5.17
CA THR A 118 13.43 29.88 3.87
C THR A 118 13.22 28.76 2.86
N LEU A 119 12.14 28.88 2.08
CA LEU A 119 11.86 28.05 0.91
C LEU A 119 12.36 28.79 -0.34
N ILE A 120 13.23 28.14 -1.12
CA ILE A 120 13.84 28.73 -2.32
C ILE A 120 13.68 27.75 -3.47
N GLN A 121 13.21 28.23 -4.63
CA GLN A 121 13.14 27.44 -5.86
C GLN A 121 14.51 27.42 -6.56
N ILE A 122 14.88 26.27 -7.12
CA ILE A 122 16.00 26.18 -8.07
C ILE A 122 15.50 26.66 -9.44
N THR A 123 16.11 27.72 -9.97
CA THR A 123 15.71 28.36 -11.24
C THR A 123 16.77 28.23 -12.32
N ASP A 124 17.78 27.40 -12.09
CA ASP A 124 18.77 27.08 -13.11
C ASP A 124 18.06 26.41 -14.31
N PRO A 125 18.13 26.99 -15.53
CA PRO A 125 17.51 26.39 -16.71
C PRO A 125 18.04 24.98 -17.02
N ASP A 126 19.27 24.70 -16.61
CA ASP A 126 19.94 23.42 -16.81
C ASP A 126 19.47 22.34 -15.82
N LEU A 127 18.50 22.63 -14.94
CA LEU A 127 17.86 21.57 -14.14
C LEU A 127 16.86 20.74 -14.95
N GLY A 128 16.22 21.36 -15.96
CA GLY A 128 15.10 20.73 -16.66
C GLY A 128 13.89 20.48 -15.76
N GLU A 129 13.08 19.48 -16.12
CA GLU A 129 12.00 19.00 -15.25
C GLU A 129 12.56 18.10 -14.15
N ALA A 130 12.11 18.29 -12.92
CA ALA A 130 12.48 17.44 -11.79
C ALA A 130 11.34 16.44 -11.47
N LEU A 131 11.17 15.42 -12.33
CA LEU A 131 10.09 14.43 -12.21
C LEU A 131 10.19 13.61 -10.92
N ASP A 132 11.40 13.16 -10.61
CA ASP A 132 11.76 12.47 -9.38
C ASP A 132 13.15 12.88 -8.92
N GLY A 133 13.49 12.64 -7.66
CA GLY A 133 14.78 13.03 -7.12
C GLY A 133 15.18 12.30 -5.86
N ILE A 134 16.50 12.16 -5.69
CA ILE A 134 17.14 11.50 -4.56
C ILE A 134 18.40 12.28 -4.14
N TRP A 135 18.80 12.14 -2.88
CA TRP A 135 20.09 12.57 -2.38
C TRP A 135 21.10 11.44 -2.45
N ILE A 136 22.27 11.67 -3.04
CA ILE A 136 23.35 10.70 -3.19
C ILE A 136 24.72 11.40 -3.16
N ASP A 137 25.64 10.88 -2.35
CA ASP A 137 27.05 11.29 -2.28
C ASP A 137 27.32 12.80 -2.30
N GLY A 138 26.56 13.53 -1.47
CA GLY A 138 26.71 14.98 -1.29
C GLY A 138 25.99 15.84 -2.32
N ARG A 139 25.18 15.25 -3.20
CA ARG A 139 24.42 15.95 -4.25
C ARG A 139 22.97 15.48 -4.28
N PHE A 140 22.11 16.26 -4.90
CA PHE A 140 20.81 15.78 -5.34
C PHE A 140 20.91 15.34 -6.80
N MET A 141 20.29 14.22 -7.10
CA MET A 141 20.13 13.70 -8.45
C MET A 141 18.64 13.71 -8.79
N THR A 142 18.28 14.29 -9.92
CA THR A 142 16.92 14.32 -10.47
C THR A 142 16.88 13.68 -11.85
N THR A 143 15.68 13.47 -12.37
CA THR A 143 15.48 13.09 -13.77
C THR A 143 14.39 13.93 -14.41
N ASP A 144 14.63 14.31 -15.67
CA ASP A 144 13.70 15.02 -16.56
C ASP A 144 12.95 14.07 -17.52
N GLY A 145 13.23 12.77 -17.44
CA GLY A 145 12.67 11.75 -18.33
C GLY A 145 13.64 11.25 -19.39
N GLU A 146 14.70 11.99 -19.68
CA GLU A 146 15.72 11.63 -20.68
C GLU A 146 17.09 11.46 -20.01
N PHE A 147 17.43 12.37 -19.10
CA PHE A 147 18.72 12.44 -18.43
C PHE A 147 18.61 12.24 -16.91
N LEU A 148 19.75 11.84 -16.35
CA LEU A 148 20.07 11.90 -14.94
C LEU A 148 20.84 13.20 -14.69
N VAL A 149 20.23 14.10 -13.94
CA VAL A 149 20.75 15.45 -13.69
C VAL A 149 21.25 15.53 -12.26
N VAL A 150 22.45 16.07 -12.03
CA VAL A 150 23.05 16.20 -10.69
C VAL A 150 23.35 17.65 -10.35
N THR A 151 23.08 18.03 -9.10
CA THR A 151 23.46 19.35 -8.58
C THR A 151 24.95 19.43 -8.30
N GLU A 152 25.55 20.62 -8.40
CA GLU A 152 26.95 20.83 -8.08
C GLU A 152 27.28 20.65 -6.59
N LEU A 153 28.44 20.06 -6.30
CA LEU A 153 28.86 19.77 -4.92
C LEU A 153 29.09 21.04 -4.09
N ASN A 154 29.69 22.06 -4.72
CA ASN A 154 30.01 23.32 -4.05
C ASN A 154 28.88 24.35 -4.11
N ASN A 155 27.87 24.11 -4.95
CA ASN A 155 26.71 24.97 -5.11
C ASN A 155 25.46 24.13 -5.45
N PRO A 156 24.68 23.69 -4.45
CA PRO A 156 23.54 22.80 -4.67
C PRO A 156 22.39 23.42 -5.48
N MET A 157 22.46 24.72 -5.79
CA MET A 157 21.51 25.47 -6.62
C MET A 157 21.88 25.51 -8.10
N ALA A 158 23.05 24.99 -8.49
CA ALA A 158 23.54 25.03 -9.85
C ALA A 158 23.66 23.62 -10.44
N VAL A 159 23.48 23.54 -11.75
CA VAL A 159 23.60 22.31 -12.55
C VAL A 159 24.54 22.57 -13.72
N ASP A 160 25.39 21.59 -14.06
CA ASP A 160 26.29 21.65 -15.22
C ASP A 160 25.83 20.61 -16.27
N PRO A 161 25.39 21.04 -17.47
CA PRO A 161 25.02 20.14 -18.57
C PRO A 161 26.11 19.14 -18.97
N LEU A 162 27.40 19.46 -18.76
CA LEU A 162 28.51 18.54 -19.04
C LEU A 162 28.56 17.33 -18.08
N LYS A 163 27.72 17.35 -17.04
CA LYS A 163 27.59 16.28 -16.04
C LYS A 163 26.25 15.58 -16.10
N TYR A 164 25.55 15.63 -17.23
CA TYR A 164 24.37 14.79 -17.41
C TYR A 164 24.78 13.34 -17.64
N GLY A 165 24.02 12.44 -17.01
CA GLY A 165 24.05 11.01 -17.30
C GLY A 165 22.82 10.59 -18.08
N SER A 166 22.86 9.41 -18.68
CA SER A 166 21.74 8.79 -19.38
C SER A 166 21.66 7.31 -19.01
N ALA A 167 20.44 6.77 -19.01
CA ALA A 167 20.17 5.35 -18.98
C ALA A 167 19.98 4.91 -20.44
N GLU A 168 20.88 4.06 -20.96
CA GLU A 168 21.03 3.83 -22.41
C GLU A 168 20.84 2.37 -22.83
N GLU A 169 20.37 1.49 -21.93
CA GLU A 169 20.21 0.08 -22.29
C GLU A 169 19.08 -0.17 -23.30
N ASP A 170 17.94 0.50 -23.13
CA ASP A 170 16.81 0.50 -24.06
C ASP A 170 16.41 1.97 -24.32
N PRO A 171 15.97 2.36 -25.54
CA PRO A 171 15.39 3.68 -25.78
C PRO A 171 14.02 3.84 -25.10
N ASP A 172 14.01 3.91 -23.76
CA ASP A 172 12.86 4.17 -22.93
C ASP A 172 13.11 5.31 -21.93
N ARG A 173 12.05 6.07 -21.60
CA ARG A 173 12.18 7.23 -20.70
C ARG A 173 12.55 6.79 -19.29
N VAL A 174 13.37 7.59 -18.60
CA VAL A 174 13.62 7.43 -17.17
C VAL A 174 12.37 7.88 -16.40
N VAL A 175 11.73 6.98 -15.68
CA VAL A 175 10.48 7.25 -14.97
C VAL A 175 10.71 7.66 -13.52
N GLY A 176 11.80 7.21 -12.89
CA GLY A 176 12.15 7.67 -11.56
C GLY A 176 13.45 7.09 -11.02
N LEU A 177 13.81 7.50 -9.81
CA LEU A 177 15.10 7.20 -9.18
C LEU A 177 14.89 6.59 -7.80
N ILE A 178 15.71 5.61 -7.44
CA ILE A 178 15.75 5.12 -6.06
C ILE A 178 17.18 4.75 -5.68
N LYS A 179 17.55 5.06 -4.44
CA LYS A 179 18.85 4.71 -3.89
C LYS A 179 18.75 3.43 -3.08
N VAL A 180 19.65 2.48 -3.35
CA VAL A 180 19.80 1.25 -2.57
C VAL A 180 21.27 1.04 -2.28
N ARG A 181 21.63 0.93 -1.00
CA ARG A 181 23.01 0.59 -0.55
C ARG A 181 24.13 1.48 -1.14
N GLY A 182 23.83 2.75 -1.41
CA GLY A 182 24.80 3.70 -1.96
C GLY A 182 24.91 3.69 -3.48
N GLU A 183 24.09 2.88 -4.16
CA GLU A 183 23.96 2.87 -5.61
C GLU A 183 22.62 3.49 -6.02
N VAL A 184 22.60 4.10 -7.20
CA VAL A 184 21.40 4.67 -7.80
C VAL A 184 20.82 3.67 -8.78
N TYR A 185 19.53 3.39 -8.64
CA TYR A 185 18.76 2.64 -9.62
C TYR A 185 17.94 3.67 -10.41
N ALA A 186 18.33 3.88 -11.67
CA ALA A 186 17.56 4.63 -12.65
C ALA A 186 16.52 3.70 -13.24
N ILE A 187 15.25 4.00 -12.99
CA ILE A 187 14.13 3.13 -13.32
C ILE A 187 13.44 3.71 -14.55
N ASN A 188 13.60 3.04 -15.69
CA ASN A 188 12.95 3.41 -16.93
C ASN A 188 11.57 2.72 -17.05
N ARG A 189 10.90 2.91 -18.19
CA ARG A 189 9.56 2.33 -18.42
C ARG A 189 9.57 0.80 -18.52
N TYR A 190 10.64 0.21 -19.05
CA TYR A 190 10.77 -1.24 -19.29
C TYR A 190 12.09 -1.83 -18.76
N THR A 191 13.06 -1.01 -18.37
CA THR A 191 14.34 -1.47 -17.80
C THR A 191 14.71 -0.71 -16.52
N ILE A 192 15.61 -1.27 -15.71
CA ILE A 192 16.23 -0.55 -14.58
C ILE A 192 17.74 -0.74 -14.64
N GLU A 193 18.46 0.38 -14.63
CA GLU A 193 19.92 0.45 -14.69
C GLU A 193 20.50 0.89 -13.35
N ASN A 194 21.56 0.22 -12.90
CA ASN A 194 22.28 0.54 -11.68
C ASN A 194 23.50 1.43 -11.98
N PHE A 195 23.70 2.46 -11.16
CA PHE A 195 24.77 3.42 -11.26
C PHE A 195 25.53 3.52 -9.93
N ALA A 196 26.85 3.37 -10.00
CA ALA A 196 27.75 3.52 -8.86
C ALA A 196 28.63 4.76 -9.04
N ASN A 197 28.90 5.48 -7.95
CA ASN A 197 29.77 6.64 -8.00
C ASN A 197 31.23 6.22 -8.25
N THR A 198 31.84 6.77 -9.30
CA THR A 198 33.24 6.52 -9.67
C THR A 198 34.13 7.74 -9.53
N GLY A 199 33.56 8.90 -9.16
CA GLY A 199 34.30 10.15 -8.99
C GLY A 199 34.85 10.74 -10.28
N SER A 200 34.24 10.41 -11.43
CA SER A 200 34.61 10.98 -12.74
C SER A 200 34.43 12.52 -12.75
N THR A 201 35.22 13.20 -13.57
CA THR A 201 35.19 14.68 -13.70
C THR A 201 33.92 15.20 -14.35
N GLY A 202 33.30 14.40 -15.24
CA GLY A 202 32.00 14.70 -15.87
C GLY A 202 30.84 14.21 -15.00
N PHE A 203 29.93 13.42 -15.58
CA PHE A 203 28.92 12.71 -14.80
C PHE A 203 29.63 11.77 -13.79
N PRO A 204 29.40 11.92 -12.47
CA PRO A 204 30.21 11.25 -11.46
C PRO A 204 29.88 9.77 -11.28
N PHE A 205 28.81 9.27 -11.91
CA PHE A 205 28.37 7.89 -11.79
C PHE A 205 28.66 7.10 -13.07
N ALA A 206 28.98 5.82 -12.92
CA ALA A 206 29.13 4.89 -14.02
C ALA A 206 28.14 3.74 -13.87
N ARG A 207 27.62 3.27 -14.99
CA ARG A 207 26.68 2.16 -15.04
C ARG A 207 27.35 0.85 -14.64
N ASN A 208 26.67 0.06 -13.82
CA ASN A 208 27.02 -1.32 -13.54
C ASN A 208 26.21 -2.28 -14.45
N SER A 209 26.77 -2.60 -15.62
CA SER A 209 26.10 -3.42 -16.64
C SER A 209 25.71 -4.84 -16.15
N GLY A 210 26.34 -5.36 -15.08
CA GLY A 210 26.02 -6.68 -14.54
C GLY A 210 24.74 -6.72 -13.67
N ALA A 211 24.16 -5.57 -13.35
CA ALA A 211 23.02 -5.44 -12.44
C ALA A 211 21.74 -4.90 -13.13
N LEU A 212 21.68 -4.96 -14.45
CA LEU A 212 20.50 -4.59 -15.24
C LEU A 212 19.30 -5.46 -14.87
N ILE A 213 18.15 -4.85 -14.58
CA ILE A 213 16.89 -5.56 -14.39
C ILE A 213 16.01 -5.38 -15.64
N PRO A 214 15.54 -6.46 -16.29
CA PRO A 214 14.76 -6.40 -17.53
C PRO A 214 13.26 -6.11 -17.29
N TYR A 215 12.97 -5.25 -16.30
CA TYR A 215 11.63 -4.78 -15.95
C TYR A 215 11.72 -3.31 -15.60
N GLY A 216 10.73 -2.52 -15.99
CA GLY A 216 10.65 -1.10 -15.63
C GLY A 216 9.38 -0.78 -14.85
N MET A 217 9.12 0.51 -14.64
CA MET A 217 8.04 1.01 -13.80
C MET A 217 7.00 1.77 -14.60
N VAL A 218 5.73 1.63 -14.23
CA VAL A 218 4.61 2.22 -14.96
C VAL A 218 4.47 3.74 -14.75
N GLY A 219 4.81 4.25 -13.56
CA GLY A 219 4.67 5.66 -13.24
C GLY A 219 5.63 6.11 -12.15
N VAL A 220 5.91 7.42 -12.06
CA VAL A 220 6.99 8.01 -11.23
C VAL A 220 6.99 7.54 -9.77
N LYS A 221 5.79 7.40 -9.19
CA LYS A 221 5.60 7.04 -7.77
C LYS A 221 5.23 5.57 -7.57
N ALA A 222 5.30 4.74 -8.60
CA ALA A 222 4.91 3.33 -8.53
C ALA A 222 6.00 2.42 -7.92
N LYS A 223 6.78 2.94 -6.96
CA LYS A 223 7.85 2.24 -6.23
C LYS A 223 7.93 2.65 -4.77
N ALA A 224 8.45 1.76 -3.92
CA ALA A 224 8.83 2.09 -2.55
C ALA A 224 9.88 1.12 -1.99
N PRO A 225 10.70 1.54 -1.01
CA PRO A 225 11.68 0.67 -0.35
C PRO A 225 11.03 -0.54 0.34
N LEU A 226 11.58 -1.73 0.18
CA LEU A 226 11.06 -2.95 0.82
C LEU A 226 12.18 -3.99 0.97
N LEU A 227 12.26 -4.70 2.09
CA LEU A 227 13.22 -5.79 2.32
C LEU A 227 14.69 -5.43 1.98
N GLN A 228 15.15 -4.23 2.35
CA GLN A 228 16.52 -3.73 2.06
C GLN A 228 16.84 -3.57 0.56
N THR A 229 15.80 -3.54 -0.27
CA THR A 229 15.79 -3.23 -1.70
C THR A 229 14.57 -2.32 -1.95
N PHE A 230 13.89 -2.45 -3.09
CA PHE A 230 12.61 -1.81 -3.39
C PHE A 230 11.66 -2.74 -4.13
N ALA A 231 10.37 -2.47 -3.98
CA ALA A 231 9.32 -3.07 -4.79
C ALA A 231 8.70 -1.99 -5.70
N PHE A 232 8.20 -2.42 -6.85
CA PHE A 232 7.64 -1.52 -7.86
C PHE A 232 6.51 -2.19 -8.65
N VAL A 233 5.67 -1.37 -9.27
CA VAL A 233 4.64 -1.79 -10.21
C VAL A 233 5.09 -1.43 -11.62
N GLY A 234 5.05 -2.41 -12.52
CA GLY A 234 5.48 -2.20 -13.90
C GLY A 234 5.52 -3.49 -14.68
N SER A 235 6.32 -3.51 -15.75
CA SER A 235 6.41 -4.65 -16.67
C SER A 235 7.66 -4.57 -17.54
N ALA A 236 7.99 -5.69 -18.18
CA ALA A 236 8.89 -5.70 -19.32
C ALA A 236 8.14 -5.28 -20.61
N ARG A 237 8.90 -5.03 -21.68
CA ARG A 237 8.34 -4.68 -22.98
C ARG A 237 7.44 -5.82 -23.51
N GLY A 238 6.17 -5.50 -23.79
CA GLY A 238 5.19 -6.47 -24.29
C GLY A 238 4.56 -7.37 -23.22
N GLU A 239 4.82 -7.12 -21.94
CA GLU A 239 4.20 -7.83 -20.81
C GLU A 239 3.14 -6.98 -20.11
N ALA A 240 2.15 -7.66 -19.52
CA ALA A 240 1.16 -7.02 -18.65
C ALA A 240 1.80 -6.56 -17.33
N LEU A 241 1.14 -5.60 -16.67
CA LEU A 241 1.59 -5.07 -15.38
C LEU A 241 1.61 -6.15 -14.29
N GLY A 242 2.60 -6.05 -13.42
CA GLY A 242 2.71 -6.84 -12.20
C GLY A 242 3.40 -6.06 -11.10
N VAL A 243 3.46 -6.65 -9.91
CA VAL A 243 4.23 -6.11 -8.79
C VAL A 243 5.47 -6.96 -8.60
N TYR A 244 6.63 -6.31 -8.56
CA TYR A 244 7.93 -6.96 -8.53
C TYR A 244 8.77 -6.45 -7.35
N LEU A 245 9.60 -7.33 -6.80
CA LEU A 245 10.66 -7.02 -5.85
C LEU A 245 11.99 -7.02 -6.59
N ALA A 246 12.73 -5.92 -6.56
CA ALA A 246 13.99 -5.78 -7.26
C ALA A 246 15.08 -6.65 -6.61
N GLY A 247 15.70 -7.52 -7.42
CA GLY A 247 16.88 -8.31 -7.08
C GLY A 247 18.16 -7.70 -7.65
N ASN A 248 19.23 -8.49 -7.66
CA ASN A 248 20.50 -8.09 -8.27
C ASN A 248 20.54 -8.57 -9.74
N GLY A 249 20.17 -7.69 -10.67
CA GLY A 249 20.09 -8.01 -12.10
C GLY A 249 18.85 -8.83 -12.52
N ASP A 250 17.84 -8.91 -11.66
CA ASP A 250 16.56 -9.56 -11.94
C ASP A 250 15.45 -8.97 -11.04
N ALA A 251 14.19 -9.30 -11.30
CA ALA A 251 13.06 -8.91 -10.47
C ALA A 251 12.14 -10.11 -10.15
N GLN A 252 11.84 -10.30 -8.87
CA GLN A 252 10.94 -11.37 -8.43
C GLN A 252 9.49 -10.89 -8.38
N LYS A 253 8.61 -11.50 -9.18
CA LYS A 253 7.19 -11.15 -9.19
C LYS A 253 6.50 -11.54 -7.87
N ILE A 254 6.02 -10.55 -7.12
CA ILE A 254 5.32 -10.72 -5.84
C ILE A 254 3.79 -10.58 -5.94
N SER A 255 3.25 -10.10 -7.08
CA SER A 255 1.81 -10.08 -7.32
C SER A 255 1.22 -11.50 -7.46
N THR A 256 -0.06 -11.64 -7.08
CA THR A 256 -0.90 -12.82 -7.36
C THR A 256 -1.83 -12.54 -8.53
N LYS A 257 -2.55 -13.56 -9.02
CA LYS A 257 -3.51 -13.38 -10.11
C LYS A 257 -4.55 -12.28 -9.83
N TYR A 258 -5.07 -12.20 -8.60
CA TYR A 258 -6.00 -11.13 -8.22
C TYR A 258 -5.37 -9.73 -8.39
N VAL A 259 -4.10 -9.58 -8.01
CA VAL A 259 -3.37 -8.32 -8.13
C VAL A 259 -3.12 -8.00 -9.61
N ASP A 260 -2.71 -8.98 -10.41
CA ASP A 260 -2.49 -8.81 -11.84
C ASP A 260 -3.79 -8.42 -12.57
N ASP A 261 -4.91 -9.08 -12.27
CA ASP A 261 -6.23 -8.76 -12.83
C ASP A 261 -6.69 -7.35 -12.41
N ALA A 262 -6.42 -6.94 -11.16
CA ALA A 262 -6.73 -5.60 -10.68
C ALA A 262 -5.88 -4.51 -11.37
N LEU A 263 -4.62 -4.80 -11.70
CA LEU A 263 -3.76 -3.88 -12.45
C LEU A 263 -4.14 -3.83 -13.93
N ALA A 264 -4.53 -4.97 -14.52
CA ALA A 264 -4.96 -5.06 -15.92
C ALA A 264 -6.30 -4.35 -16.19
N ALA A 265 -7.11 -4.12 -15.16
CA ALA A 265 -8.39 -3.43 -15.26
C ALA A 265 -8.27 -1.89 -15.31
N LEU A 266 -7.08 -1.34 -15.03
CA LEU A 266 -6.83 0.10 -15.01
C LEU A 266 -6.70 0.65 -16.43
N THR A 267 -7.08 1.91 -16.63
CA THR A 267 -6.64 2.64 -17.84
C THR A 267 -5.15 2.98 -17.74
N ASP A 268 -4.54 3.35 -18.88
CA ASP A 268 -3.13 3.74 -18.90
C ASP A 268 -2.87 4.94 -17.97
N GLU A 269 -3.78 5.92 -17.93
CA GLU A 269 -3.66 7.08 -17.05
C GLU A 269 -3.77 6.71 -15.57
N GLU A 270 -4.69 5.80 -15.22
CA GLU A 270 -4.82 5.29 -13.85
C GLU A 270 -3.59 4.49 -13.42
N ALA A 271 -3.01 3.73 -14.35
CA ALA A 271 -1.80 2.95 -14.11
C ALA A 271 -0.57 3.85 -13.91
N GLU A 272 -0.40 4.91 -14.71
CA GLU A 272 0.65 5.90 -14.52
C GLU A 272 0.50 6.69 -13.21
N ALA A 273 -0.74 6.86 -12.71
CA ALA A 273 -1.04 7.56 -11.47
C ALA A 273 -0.85 6.72 -10.19
N ILE A 274 -0.47 5.44 -10.31
CA ILE A 274 -0.22 4.56 -9.17
C ILE A 274 0.84 5.17 -8.24
N GLN A 275 0.50 5.18 -6.96
CA GLN A 275 1.42 5.59 -5.89
C GLN A 275 1.67 4.40 -4.97
N CYS A 276 2.94 4.11 -4.75
CA CYS A 276 3.37 3.08 -3.83
C CYS A 276 3.97 3.70 -2.57
N GLU A 277 3.72 3.08 -1.43
CA GLU A 277 4.35 3.44 -0.17
C GLU A 277 4.79 2.18 0.58
N ALA A 278 5.79 2.34 1.43
CA ALA A 278 6.21 1.28 2.34
C ALA A 278 6.02 1.74 3.78
N ARG A 279 5.44 0.87 4.60
CA ARG A 279 5.23 1.12 6.03
C ARG A 279 5.81 -0.02 6.81
N VAL A 280 6.78 0.31 7.65
CA VAL A 280 7.39 -0.63 8.59
C VAL A 280 6.89 -0.28 9.97
N ASP A 281 6.05 -1.14 10.53
CA ASP A 281 5.60 -1.03 11.91
C ASP A 281 5.66 -2.40 12.60
N ALA A 282 5.94 -2.39 13.90
CA ALA A 282 6.15 -3.59 14.69
C ALA A 282 7.12 -4.59 14.00
N ASP A 283 6.62 -5.78 13.64
CA ASP A 283 7.37 -6.87 13.01
C ASP A 283 6.85 -7.16 11.59
N GLU A 284 6.36 -6.14 10.90
CA GLU A 284 5.84 -6.27 9.54
C GLU A 284 6.28 -5.12 8.62
N GLN A 285 6.67 -5.48 7.40
CA GLN A 285 6.94 -4.53 6.33
C GLN A 285 5.81 -4.63 5.31
N ARG A 286 5.01 -3.57 5.22
CA ARG A 286 3.90 -3.48 4.27
C ARG A 286 4.34 -2.69 3.05
N PHE A 287 4.00 -3.22 1.87
CA PHE A 287 4.08 -2.49 0.62
C PHE A 287 2.65 -2.23 0.12
N LEU A 288 2.29 -0.95 0.01
CA LEU A 288 0.95 -0.52 -0.36
C LEU A 288 0.98 0.03 -1.78
N VAL A 289 0.04 -0.42 -2.61
CA VAL A 289 -0.19 0.04 -3.98
C VAL A 289 -1.54 0.73 -4.02
N HIS A 290 -1.55 2.05 -4.10
CA HIS A 290 -2.77 2.83 -4.14
C HIS A 290 -3.36 2.84 -5.56
N LEU A 291 -4.55 2.25 -5.70
CA LEU A 291 -5.36 2.28 -6.90
C LEU A 291 -6.46 3.36 -6.76
N PRO A 292 -7.22 3.67 -7.84
CA PRO A 292 -8.31 4.63 -7.77
C PRO A 292 -9.42 4.25 -6.78
N ASP A 293 -9.75 2.95 -6.67
CA ASP A 293 -10.88 2.45 -5.88
C ASP A 293 -10.48 1.79 -4.55
N LYS A 294 -9.23 1.32 -4.44
CA LYS A 294 -8.73 0.57 -3.27
C LYS A 294 -7.22 0.68 -3.12
N THR A 295 -6.66 0.04 -2.12
CA THR A 295 -5.21 -0.09 -1.94
C THR A 295 -4.85 -1.53 -1.69
N LEU A 296 -3.97 -2.08 -2.52
CA LEU A 296 -3.47 -3.44 -2.35
C LEU A 296 -2.30 -3.40 -1.37
N VAL A 297 -2.29 -4.28 -0.38
CA VAL A 297 -1.28 -4.29 0.67
C VAL A 297 -0.60 -5.66 0.72
N TYR A 298 0.69 -5.68 0.43
CA TYR A 298 1.54 -6.85 0.55
C TYR A 298 2.22 -6.89 1.92
N TYR A 299 2.21 -8.05 2.58
CA TYR A 299 2.82 -8.28 3.89
C TYR A 299 4.08 -9.12 3.70
N ALA A 300 5.25 -8.48 3.71
CA ALA A 300 6.50 -9.13 3.33
C ALA A 300 6.93 -10.21 4.35
N ASN A 301 6.87 -9.91 5.65
CA ASN A 301 7.28 -10.85 6.69
C ASN A 301 6.27 -11.99 6.82
N ALA A 302 4.96 -11.69 6.78
CA ALA A 302 3.93 -12.73 6.72
C ALA A 302 4.08 -13.64 5.49
N SER A 303 4.46 -13.08 4.34
CA SER A 303 4.69 -13.86 3.12
C SER A 303 5.89 -14.80 3.23
N GLN A 304 7.00 -14.33 3.83
CA GLN A 304 8.17 -15.17 4.09
C GLN A 304 7.85 -16.31 5.07
N ARG A 305 7.11 -16.03 6.15
CA ARG A 305 6.72 -17.02 7.17
C ARG A 305 5.79 -18.10 6.64
N THR A 306 4.85 -17.71 5.77
CA THR A 306 3.86 -18.64 5.19
C THR A 306 4.34 -19.30 3.90
N GLN A 307 5.53 -18.93 3.38
CA GLN A 307 6.04 -19.35 2.07
C GLN A 307 5.05 -19.11 0.93
N GLY A 308 4.24 -18.05 1.04
CA GLY A 308 3.20 -17.70 0.09
C GLY A 308 3.06 -16.20 -0.04
N LYS A 309 2.50 -15.73 -1.16
CA LYS A 309 2.22 -14.30 -1.35
C LYS A 309 0.98 -13.91 -0.55
N VAL A 310 1.13 -13.05 0.45
CA VAL A 310 0.05 -12.60 1.33
C VAL A 310 -0.32 -11.15 0.99
N TRP A 311 -1.51 -10.99 0.44
CA TRP A 311 -2.08 -9.70 0.05
C TRP A 311 -3.41 -9.45 0.79
N THR A 312 -3.67 -8.19 1.11
CA THR A 312 -4.98 -7.72 1.60
C THR A 312 -5.38 -6.45 0.85
N ILE A 313 -6.61 -6.00 1.05
CA ILE A 313 -7.12 -4.75 0.48
C ILE A 313 -7.43 -3.78 1.61
N PHE A 314 -6.93 -2.55 1.51
CA PHE A 314 -7.40 -1.43 2.31
C PHE A 314 -8.37 -0.59 1.47
N ALA A 315 -9.51 -0.23 2.06
CA ALA A 315 -10.57 0.56 1.42
C ALA A 315 -11.33 1.37 2.48
N SER A 316 -12.03 2.42 2.06
CA SER A 316 -12.88 3.25 2.93
C SER A 316 -14.36 3.01 2.62
N GLY A 317 -15.22 3.62 3.43
CA GLY A 317 -16.67 3.51 3.30
C GLY A 317 -17.25 2.30 4.03
N VAL A 318 -18.54 2.39 4.37
CA VAL A 318 -19.28 1.35 5.11
C VAL A 318 -19.27 0.01 4.36
N ASN A 319 -19.21 0.06 3.02
CA ASN A 319 -19.15 -1.15 2.19
C ASN A 319 -17.74 -1.54 1.74
N ALA A 320 -16.71 -0.78 2.14
CA ALA A 320 -15.33 -0.95 1.68
C ALA A 320 -15.19 -0.84 0.16
N ASP A 321 -15.92 0.10 -0.43
CA ASP A 321 -16.08 0.37 -1.87
C ASP A 321 -15.48 1.70 -2.30
N GLN A 322 -14.85 2.44 -1.39
CA GLN A 322 -14.19 3.71 -1.66
C GLN A 322 -12.67 3.59 -1.52
N ALA A 323 -11.96 4.49 -2.21
CA ALA A 323 -10.51 4.61 -2.12
C ALA A 323 -10.04 4.68 -0.65
N TYR A 324 -8.92 4.00 -0.37
CA TYR A 324 -8.30 4.13 0.94
C TYR A 324 -7.81 5.57 1.16
N ARG A 325 -8.25 6.18 2.25
CA ARG A 325 -8.00 7.60 2.54
C ARG A 325 -6.64 7.87 3.18
N GLY A 326 -6.05 6.90 3.87
CA GLY A 326 -4.77 7.13 4.57
C GLY A 326 -3.57 6.97 3.66
N ARG A 327 -3.20 8.01 2.90
CA ARG A 327 -2.06 7.98 1.97
C ARG A 327 -0.85 8.75 2.52
N ASN A 328 0.30 8.56 1.87
CA ASN A 328 1.55 9.28 2.13
C ASN A 328 1.95 9.28 3.62
N GLY A 329 2.06 8.07 4.18
CA GLY A 329 2.38 7.87 5.60
C GLY A 329 3.80 8.32 5.96
N VAL A 330 3.90 9.28 6.89
CA VAL A 330 5.16 9.79 7.44
C VAL A 330 5.28 9.42 8.91
N LEU A 331 6.32 8.67 9.27
CA LEU A 331 6.60 8.37 10.67
C LEU A 331 7.23 9.60 11.36
N ALA A 332 6.46 10.25 12.23
CA ALA A 332 6.90 11.39 13.02
C ALA A 332 6.23 11.38 14.40
N TYR A 333 6.95 11.82 15.44
CA TYR A 333 6.44 11.87 16.82
C TYR A 333 5.90 10.52 17.34
N GLY A 334 6.47 9.41 16.87
CA GLY A 334 6.05 8.05 17.26
C GLY A 334 4.75 7.55 16.62
N LYS A 335 4.22 8.24 15.61
CA LYS A 335 3.00 7.84 14.88
C LYS A 335 3.16 8.05 13.37
N PHE A 336 2.44 7.26 12.57
CA PHE A 336 2.35 7.47 11.13
C PHE A 336 1.31 8.55 10.84
N ILE A 337 1.75 9.73 10.42
CA ILE A 337 0.88 10.83 9.97
C ILE A 337 0.55 10.60 8.50
N VAL A 338 -0.73 10.63 8.17
CA VAL A 338 -1.26 10.39 6.81
C VAL A 338 -2.13 11.56 6.36
N GLY A 339 -2.26 11.72 5.05
CA GLY A 339 -3.17 12.67 4.43
C GLY A 339 -4.13 11.99 3.46
N ASP A 340 -5.24 12.65 3.15
CA ASP A 340 -6.17 12.22 2.10
C ASP A 340 -6.30 13.25 0.97
N ASN A 341 -7.02 12.89 -0.10
CA ASN A 341 -7.27 13.77 -1.23
C ASN A 341 -8.20 14.95 -0.91
N ASP A 342 -8.92 14.91 0.22
CA ASP A 342 -9.83 15.97 0.66
C ASP A 342 -9.11 16.99 1.58
N GLY A 343 -7.82 16.76 1.87
CA GLY A 343 -6.99 17.63 2.71
C GLY A 343 -7.04 17.33 4.19
N ASN A 344 -7.68 16.23 4.60
CA ASN A 344 -7.64 15.80 5.99
C ASN A 344 -6.27 15.25 6.34
N ILE A 345 -5.77 15.62 7.52
CA ILE A 345 -4.54 15.10 8.09
C ILE A 345 -4.92 14.28 9.32
N GLY A 346 -4.39 13.08 9.40
CA GLY A 346 -4.67 12.15 10.48
C GLY A 346 -3.43 11.37 10.89
N TYR A 347 -3.61 10.45 11.81
CA TYR A 347 -2.60 9.45 12.13
C TYR A 347 -3.20 8.06 12.18
N ILE A 348 -2.39 7.07 11.81
CA ILE A 348 -2.76 5.66 11.88
C ILE A 348 -2.93 5.25 13.34
N ASP A 349 -4.10 4.73 13.68
CA ASP A 349 -4.51 4.45 15.04
C ASP A 349 -5.11 3.04 15.15
N GLY A 350 -4.36 2.13 15.78
CA GLY A 350 -4.82 0.77 16.06
C GLY A 350 -5.95 0.67 17.09
N THR A 351 -6.31 1.79 17.72
CA THR A 351 -7.39 1.82 18.71
C THR A 351 -8.78 1.98 18.09
N THR A 352 -8.88 2.34 16.81
CA THR A 352 -10.13 2.57 16.08
C THR A 352 -10.13 1.83 14.74
N ALA A 353 -11.32 1.60 14.19
CA ALA A 353 -11.55 1.08 12.84
C ALA A 353 -12.09 2.14 11.87
N LYS A 354 -12.22 3.38 12.33
CA LYS A 354 -12.76 4.50 11.55
C LYS A 354 -11.68 5.16 10.72
N HIS A 355 -12.04 5.67 9.55
CA HIS A 355 -11.20 6.56 8.75
C HIS A 355 -11.74 7.98 8.87
N PHE A 356 -11.01 8.87 9.57
CA PHE A 356 -11.40 10.26 9.79
C PHE A 356 -12.81 10.41 10.41
N GLY A 357 -13.15 9.52 11.35
CA GLY A 357 -14.46 9.51 12.03
C GLY A 357 -15.54 8.66 11.35
N GLU A 358 -15.34 8.28 10.08
CA GLU A 358 -16.28 7.45 9.32
C GLU A 358 -15.96 5.96 9.46
N VAL A 359 -16.99 5.11 9.53
CA VAL A 359 -16.80 3.66 9.64
C VAL A 359 -16.29 3.08 8.31
N ALA A 360 -15.21 2.29 8.37
CA ALA A 360 -14.73 1.50 7.25
C ALA A 360 -15.15 0.04 7.43
N GLY A 361 -15.89 -0.49 6.45
CA GLY A 361 -16.32 -1.89 6.45
C GLY A 361 -15.14 -2.85 6.24
N TRP A 362 -15.29 -4.11 6.63
CA TRP A 362 -14.30 -5.17 6.37
C TRP A 362 -14.99 -6.39 5.77
N ARG A 363 -14.26 -7.19 5.01
CA ARG A 363 -14.76 -8.41 4.36
C ARG A 363 -13.74 -9.54 4.43
N ILE A 364 -14.21 -10.76 4.69
CA ILE A 364 -13.42 -11.99 4.59
C ILE A 364 -14.25 -12.99 3.81
N ASP A 365 -13.69 -13.51 2.72
CA ASP A 365 -14.28 -14.63 1.98
C ASP A 365 -13.48 -15.90 2.32
N THR A 366 -14.14 -17.05 2.34
CA THR A 366 -13.49 -18.33 2.66
C THR A 366 -13.06 -19.06 1.40
N ALA A 367 -12.15 -20.02 1.53
CA ALA A 367 -12.01 -21.05 0.51
C ALA A 367 -13.36 -21.78 0.31
N LEU A 368 -13.60 -22.29 -0.89
CA LEU A 368 -14.82 -23.03 -1.19
C LEU A 368 -14.84 -24.34 -0.39
N ILE A 369 -15.96 -24.60 0.28
CA ILE A 369 -16.21 -25.87 0.95
C ILE A 369 -16.69 -26.82 -0.14
N PHE A 370 -15.88 -27.84 -0.46
CA PHE A 370 -16.21 -28.83 -1.48
C PHE A 370 -16.52 -30.19 -0.83
N ASN A 371 -17.53 -30.88 -1.36
CA ASN A 371 -17.84 -32.26 -0.98
C ASN A 371 -17.74 -33.17 -2.21
N GLU A 372 -16.71 -34.01 -2.24
CA GLU A 372 -16.44 -34.96 -3.32
C GLU A 372 -17.63 -35.92 -3.58
N ASN A 373 -18.36 -36.28 -2.52
CA ASN A 373 -19.45 -37.26 -2.58
C ASN A 373 -20.83 -36.65 -2.94
N GLY A 374 -20.87 -35.38 -3.35
CA GLY A 374 -22.12 -34.69 -3.73
C GLY A 374 -22.69 -33.82 -2.61
N ARG A 375 -24.01 -33.87 -2.40
CA ARG A 375 -24.75 -32.88 -1.59
C ARG A 375 -24.30 -32.84 -0.13
N GLY A 376 -24.36 -31.65 0.48
CA GLY A 376 -24.03 -31.45 1.89
C GLY A 376 -24.96 -30.46 2.58
N ILE A 377 -24.98 -30.49 3.90
CA ILE A 377 -25.66 -29.49 4.75
C ILE A 377 -24.65 -28.83 5.68
N ILE A 378 -24.64 -27.50 5.70
CA ILE A 378 -23.96 -26.73 6.74
C ILE A 378 -24.94 -26.46 7.88
N ASN A 379 -24.79 -27.20 8.97
CA ASN A 379 -25.64 -27.07 10.17
C ASN A 379 -25.23 -25.87 11.02
N ALA A 380 -23.92 -25.65 11.16
CA ALA A 380 -23.38 -24.55 11.93
C ALA A 380 -22.07 -24.03 11.33
N VAL A 381 -21.86 -22.72 11.48
CA VAL A 381 -20.62 -22.03 11.14
C VAL A 381 -20.22 -21.20 12.34
N GLU A 382 -18.98 -21.32 12.77
CA GLU A 382 -18.46 -20.64 13.95
C GLU A 382 -17.17 -19.91 13.63
N LEU A 383 -17.18 -18.60 13.87
CA LEU A 383 -16.01 -17.76 13.74
C LEU A 383 -15.44 -17.55 15.15
N THR A 384 -14.29 -18.16 15.41
CA THR A 384 -13.60 -18.09 16.71
C THR A 384 -12.57 -16.97 16.70
N GLY A 385 -12.59 -16.16 17.75
CA GLY A 385 -11.80 -14.95 17.82
C GLY A 385 -11.79 -14.30 19.20
N LEU A 386 -11.50 -13.00 19.23
CA LEU A 386 -11.49 -12.18 20.44
C LEU A 386 -12.69 -11.19 20.42
N PRO A 387 -13.91 -11.64 20.80
CA PRO A 387 -15.11 -10.82 20.85
C PRO A 387 -15.09 -9.82 22.01
N GLY A 388 -16.07 -8.92 22.05
CA GLY A 388 -16.24 -7.94 23.13
C GLY A 388 -15.23 -6.77 23.09
N ARG A 389 -14.64 -6.53 21.91
CA ARG A 389 -13.68 -5.45 21.64
C ARG A 389 -14.35 -4.41 20.75
N ALA A 390 -15.01 -3.42 21.35
CA ALA A 390 -15.73 -2.36 20.63
C ALA A 390 -15.69 -1.05 21.41
N ALA A 391 -16.12 0.05 20.81
CA ALA A 391 -16.32 1.30 21.53
C ALA A 391 -17.42 1.16 22.59
N ILE A 392 -17.36 1.98 23.64
CA ILE A 392 -18.38 2.02 24.69
C ILE A 392 -19.73 2.37 24.05
N ASN A 393 -20.80 1.67 24.45
CA ASN A 393 -22.16 1.81 23.91
C ASN A 393 -22.38 1.38 22.45
N SER A 394 -21.39 0.75 21.80
CA SER A 394 -21.58 0.15 20.47
C SER A 394 -22.04 -1.31 20.56
N GLU A 395 -22.88 -1.72 19.61
CA GLU A 395 -23.32 -3.11 19.42
C GLU A 395 -22.76 -3.65 18.10
N PRO A 396 -21.50 -4.10 18.08
CA PRO A 396 -20.92 -4.60 16.85
C PRO A 396 -21.59 -5.91 16.41
N ARG A 397 -21.74 -6.08 15.11
CA ARG A 397 -22.37 -7.21 14.43
C ARG A 397 -21.51 -7.67 13.27
N THR A 398 -21.30 -8.98 13.18
CA THR A 398 -20.76 -9.62 11.99
C THR A 398 -21.90 -10.20 11.18
N PHE A 399 -21.84 -9.97 9.88
CA PHE A 399 -22.76 -10.48 8.89
C PHE A 399 -22.14 -11.70 8.22
N MET A 400 -22.93 -12.75 8.03
CA MET A 400 -22.56 -13.91 7.22
C MET A 400 -23.52 -14.04 6.05
N SER A 401 -22.98 -14.23 4.85
CA SER A 401 -23.70 -14.63 3.65
C SER A 401 -22.99 -15.81 2.98
N TRP A 402 -23.67 -16.45 2.02
CA TRP A 402 -23.11 -17.59 1.30
C TRP A 402 -23.51 -17.57 -0.17
N THR A 403 -22.75 -18.29 -0.98
CA THR A 403 -23.01 -18.45 -2.41
C THR A 403 -22.88 -19.92 -2.82
N ILE A 404 -23.76 -20.36 -3.71
CA ILE A 404 -23.78 -21.72 -4.28
C ILE A 404 -23.44 -21.74 -5.78
N ASP A 405 -23.30 -20.55 -6.37
CA ASP A 405 -22.96 -20.32 -7.78
C ASP A 405 -21.73 -19.41 -7.95
N GLY A 406 -21.24 -18.82 -6.86
CA GLY A 406 -20.07 -17.93 -6.82
C GLY A 406 -20.38 -16.48 -7.18
N LEU A 407 -21.52 -16.26 -7.84
CA LEU A 407 -21.95 -14.96 -8.35
C LEU A 407 -22.93 -14.27 -7.39
N ASN A 408 -23.98 -15.00 -7.00
CA ASN A 408 -25.06 -14.47 -6.19
C ASN A 408 -24.85 -14.83 -4.72
N TRP A 409 -25.00 -13.82 -3.86
CA TRP A 409 -24.85 -13.97 -2.42
C TRP A 409 -26.22 -13.92 -1.75
N SER A 410 -26.42 -14.79 -0.76
CA SER A 410 -27.65 -14.81 0.04
C SER A 410 -27.81 -13.54 0.88
N GLN A 411 -29.02 -13.34 1.43
CA GLN A 411 -29.27 -12.28 2.39
C GLN A 411 -28.35 -12.43 3.63
N GLU A 412 -27.73 -11.33 4.03
CA GLU A 412 -26.83 -11.29 5.18
C GLU A 412 -27.55 -11.64 6.49
N ARG A 413 -26.94 -12.54 7.29
CA ARG A 413 -27.39 -12.89 8.64
C ARG A 413 -26.44 -12.34 9.67
N ALA A 414 -26.93 -11.43 10.50
CA ALA A 414 -26.13 -10.77 11.53
C ALA A 414 -26.08 -11.56 12.84
N ILE A 415 -24.92 -11.59 13.49
CA ILE A 415 -24.73 -12.02 14.88
C ILE A 415 -23.89 -10.96 15.60
N SER A 416 -24.20 -10.71 16.87
CA SER A 416 -23.41 -9.79 17.69
C SER A 416 -22.01 -10.36 17.95
N THR A 417 -21.00 -9.51 17.88
CA THR A 417 -19.62 -9.86 18.28
C THR A 417 -19.30 -9.46 19.73
N GLY A 418 -20.34 -9.14 20.52
CA GLY A 418 -20.25 -8.72 21.91
C GLY A 418 -19.95 -7.23 22.08
N ARG A 419 -20.67 -6.57 22.99
CA ARG A 419 -20.37 -5.20 23.42
C ARG A 419 -19.04 -5.13 24.14
N ALA A 420 -18.54 -3.92 24.38
CA ALA A 420 -17.31 -3.71 25.15
C ALA A 420 -17.35 -4.47 26.50
N GLY A 421 -16.42 -5.43 26.67
CA GLY A 421 -16.31 -6.26 27.87
C GLY A 421 -17.02 -7.63 27.80
N GLU A 422 -17.88 -7.86 26.81
CA GLU A 422 -18.57 -9.14 26.60
C GLU A 422 -17.66 -10.15 25.87
N THR A 423 -16.62 -10.65 26.54
CA THR A 423 -15.58 -11.49 25.91
C THR A 423 -15.96 -12.96 25.75
N SER A 424 -17.10 -13.41 26.29
CA SER A 424 -17.55 -14.80 26.23
C SER A 424 -18.59 -15.07 25.12
N VAL A 425 -18.80 -14.11 24.21
CA VAL A 425 -19.78 -14.24 23.13
C VAL A 425 -19.30 -15.24 22.10
N ARG A 426 -20.16 -16.21 21.75
CA ARG A 426 -19.89 -17.21 20.72
C ARG A 426 -20.50 -16.79 19.40
N MET A 427 -19.66 -16.48 18.40
CA MET A 427 -20.10 -16.06 17.06
C MET A 427 -20.41 -17.30 16.21
N GLN A 428 -21.59 -17.90 16.43
CA GLN A 428 -22.04 -19.11 15.74
C GLN A 428 -23.36 -18.90 14.99
N TRP A 429 -23.31 -19.05 13.67
CA TRP A 429 -24.48 -19.12 12.81
C TRP A 429 -24.98 -20.56 12.71
N ARG A 430 -26.30 -20.75 12.67
CA ARG A 430 -26.93 -22.06 12.42
C ARG A 430 -27.81 -21.99 11.18
N PRO A 431 -27.19 -21.94 9.99
CA PRO A 431 -27.93 -21.52 8.82
C PRO A 431 -28.71 -22.66 8.15
N ASN A 432 -28.38 -23.93 8.45
CA ASN A 432 -28.98 -25.14 7.87
C ASN A 432 -29.04 -25.09 6.34
N ILE A 433 -27.91 -24.79 5.71
CA ILE A 433 -27.82 -24.54 4.27
C ILE A 433 -27.54 -25.85 3.54
N ARG A 434 -28.37 -26.20 2.57
CA ARG A 434 -28.08 -27.28 1.61
C ARG A 434 -27.23 -26.74 0.47
N PHE A 435 -26.19 -27.46 0.11
CA PHE A 435 -25.40 -27.20 -1.09
C PHE A 435 -25.22 -28.49 -1.89
N ASN A 436 -24.92 -28.35 -3.19
CA ASN A 436 -24.64 -29.47 -4.06
C ASN A 436 -23.17 -29.86 -3.92
N GLN A 437 -22.31 -29.45 -4.86
CA GLN A 437 -20.90 -29.82 -4.84
C GLN A 437 -20.05 -28.90 -3.96
N TRP A 438 -20.34 -27.61 -3.97
CA TRP A 438 -19.58 -26.62 -3.24
C TRP A 438 -20.42 -25.46 -2.72
N ILE A 439 -19.86 -24.71 -1.79
CA ILE A 439 -20.43 -23.48 -1.23
C ILE A 439 -19.30 -22.53 -0.77
N GLY A 440 -19.46 -21.24 -1.03
CA GLY A 440 -18.59 -20.18 -0.51
C GLY A 440 -19.26 -19.45 0.65
N LEU A 441 -18.49 -19.04 1.66
CA LEU A 441 -18.96 -18.21 2.78
C LEU A 441 -18.27 -16.85 2.75
N ARG A 442 -19.01 -15.81 3.13
CA ARG A 442 -18.53 -14.43 3.27
C ARG A 442 -18.92 -13.89 4.62
N PHE A 443 -17.96 -13.23 5.25
CA PHE A 443 -18.14 -12.50 6.49
C PHE A 443 -17.87 -11.02 6.24
N ARG A 444 -18.72 -10.17 6.81
CA ARG A 444 -18.60 -8.73 6.68
C ARG A 444 -18.90 -8.07 8.02
N GLY A 445 -18.36 -6.88 8.22
CA GLY A 445 -18.76 -6.01 9.32
C GLY A 445 -18.54 -4.57 8.92
N ALA A 446 -19.37 -3.68 9.46
CA ALA A 446 -19.37 -2.26 9.12
C ALA A 446 -19.73 -1.46 10.36
N ASP A 447 -18.96 -1.68 11.42
CA ASP A 447 -19.15 -1.08 12.73
C ASP A 447 -17.81 -0.82 13.42
N GLU A 448 -17.86 -0.37 14.67
CA GLU A 448 -16.70 -0.05 15.49
C GLU A 448 -16.12 -1.26 16.24
N GLY A 449 -16.60 -2.46 15.91
CA GLY A 449 -16.13 -3.73 16.44
C GLY A 449 -14.76 -4.08 15.89
N ARG A 450 -13.86 -4.46 16.78
CA ARG A 450 -12.46 -4.77 16.50
C ARG A 450 -12.10 -6.21 16.84
N ALA A 451 -13.09 -7.10 16.81
CA ALA A 451 -12.86 -8.51 17.08
C ALA A 451 -11.83 -9.07 16.08
N ALA A 452 -10.78 -9.70 16.60
CA ALA A 452 -9.81 -10.44 15.79
C ALA A 452 -10.33 -11.87 15.60
N PHE A 453 -10.04 -12.50 14.45
CA PHE A 453 -10.52 -13.84 14.12
C PHE A 453 -9.36 -14.79 13.86
N ALA A 454 -9.29 -15.88 14.63
CA ALA A 454 -8.22 -16.86 14.56
C ALA A 454 -8.62 -18.11 13.77
N ARG A 455 -9.89 -18.52 13.87
CA ARG A 455 -10.32 -19.83 13.36
C ARG A 455 -11.77 -19.82 12.88
N LEU A 456 -12.03 -20.56 11.80
CA LEU A 456 -13.35 -20.76 11.23
C LEU A 456 -13.65 -22.26 11.19
N ASP A 457 -14.76 -22.66 11.81
CA ASP A 457 -15.24 -24.03 11.83
C ASP A 457 -16.63 -24.13 11.19
N ALA A 458 -16.77 -25.05 10.24
CA ALA A 458 -18.05 -25.39 9.63
C ALA A 458 -18.43 -26.83 9.98
N ALA A 459 -19.62 -27.02 10.55
CA ALA A 459 -20.24 -28.31 10.78
C ALA A 459 -20.98 -28.76 9.52
N VAL A 460 -20.27 -29.50 8.67
CA VAL A 460 -20.78 -30.05 7.41
C VAL A 460 -21.24 -31.49 7.62
N GLN A 461 -22.50 -31.75 7.31
CA GLN A 461 -23.07 -33.10 7.25
C GLN A 461 -23.18 -33.52 5.78
N PRO A 462 -22.47 -34.58 5.35
CA PRO A 462 -22.66 -35.12 4.00
C PRO A 462 -24.06 -35.75 3.90
N LEU A 463 -24.75 -35.47 2.80
CA LEU A 463 -25.95 -36.21 2.43
C LEU A 463 -25.49 -37.32 1.49
N GLY A 464 -25.53 -38.57 1.97
CA GLY A 464 -25.25 -39.74 1.14
C GLY A 464 -26.15 -39.77 -0.09
N ALA A 465 -25.64 -40.35 -1.19
CA ALA A 465 -26.34 -40.49 -2.46
C ALA A 465 -27.67 -41.23 -2.32
#